data_AF-A0A4Y9ENP8-F1
#
_entry.id   AF-A0A4Y9ENP8-F1
#
_cell.length_a   1.000
_cell.length_b   1.000
_cell.length_c   1.000
_cell.angle_alpha   90.00
_cell.angle_beta   90.00
_cell.angle_gamma   90.00
#
_symmetry.space_group_name_H-M   'P 1'
#
loop_
_entity.id
_entity.type
_entity.pdbx_description
1 polymer ?
#
loop_
_entity_poly.entity_id
_entity_poly.type
_entity_poly.pdbx_seq_one_letter_code
_entity_poly.pdbx_strand_id
1 'polypeptide(L)'
;MCSWKGKEMIESKGRFSLVLGACFSALCLAAPASAVACANSDVTPNALVCQGFYSGNLLSNSPADIFAQTTHLAGLGFAWNGNWNAVEKISGLGGSHSVDFATMLHGISYVAFHFGNGTGGPGNVTAFYMIDAGASTDVLTLNYNASSNAVLYSTGTVPEPASWALMIAGFGMVGAGLRRRRDFATA
;
A
#
# COMPACT_ATOMS: atom_id res chain seq x y z
N MET A 1 -64.15 58.04 33.47
CA MET A 1 -64.61 57.69 34.83
C MET A 1 -64.96 56.21 34.88
N CYS A 2 -64.22 55.40 35.62
CA CYS A 2 -64.76 54.55 36.69
C CYS A 2 -63.58 53.86 37.41
N SER A 3 -63.50 54.07 38.72
CA SER A 3 -62.41 53.69 39.62
C SER A 3 -62.91 52.58 40.53
N TRP A 4 -62.20 51.45 40.65
CA TRP A 4 -62.33 50.45 41.74
C TRP A 4 -60.96 49.77 41.88
N LYS A 5 -60.06 50.21 42.78
CA LYS A 5 -59.99 49.99 44.24
C LYS A 5 -59.69 48.52 44.60
N GLY A 6 -58.44 48.28 44.97
CA GLY A 6 -57.91 46.97 45.35
C GLY A 6 -58.40 46.49 46.71
N LYS A 7 -58.25 45.18 46.92
CA LYS A 7 -58.21 44.57 48.25
C LYS A 7 -57.32 43.33 48.19
N GLU A 8 -56.24 43.39 48.97
CA GLU A 8 -55.35 42.28 49.27
C GLU A 8 -56.01 41.28 50.24
N MET A 9 -55.28 40.18 50.47
CA MET A 9 -55.34 39.23 51.59
C MET A 9 -56.12 37.93 51.28
N ILE A 10 -55.39 36.84 51.03
CA ILE A 10 -55.08 35.82 52.05
C ILE A 10 -54.29 34.66 51.40
N GLU A 11 -53.17 34.39 52.05
CA GLU A 11 -52.18 33.34 51.87
C GLU A 11 -52.78 31.93 51.73
N SER A 12 -52.46 31.20 50.65
CA SER A 12 -52.60 29.74 50.57
C SER A 12 -51.25 29.13 50.24
N LYS A 13 -50.65 28.53 51.27
CA LYS A 13 -49.38 27.79 51.21
C LYS A 13 -49.58 26.52 50.37
N GLY A 14 -49.30 26.60 49.07
CA GLY A 14 -49.22 25.46 48.16
C GLY A 14 -47.81 25.35 47.60
N ARG A 15 -47.01 24.42 48.14
CA ARG A 15 -45.65 24.11 47.66
C ARG A 15 -45.75 23.45 46.29
N PHE A 16 -45.60 24.22 45.21
CA PHE A 16 -45.45 23.69 43.85
C PHE A 16 -44.00 23.85 43.42
N SER A 17 -43.22 22.78 43.59
CA SER A 17 -41.88 22.67 43.04
C SER A 17 -41.95 22.61 41.52
N LEU A 18 -41.64 23.72 40.85
CA LEU A 18 -41.46 23.77 39.40
C LEU A 18 -40.06 23.22 39.08
N VAL A 19 -39.98 21.98 38.64
CA VAL A 19 -38.72 21.39 38.16
C VAL A 19 -38.41 22.03 36.80
N LEU A 20 -37.39 22.89 36.75
CA LEU A 20 -36.78 23.32 35.49
C LEU A 20 -36.11 22.09 34.85
N GLY A 21 -36.73 21.55 33.79
CA GLY A 21 -36.10 20.56 32.93
C GLY A 21 -35.04 21.22 32.05
N ALA A 22 -33.76 21.05 32.39
CA ALA A 22 -32.66 21.39 31.50
C ALA A 22 -32.55 20.32 30.41
N CYS A 23 -33.03 20.62 29.20
CA CYS A 23 -32.72 19.82 28.01
C CYS A 23 -31.25 20.05 27.64
N PHE A 24 -30.36 19.19 28.14
CA PHE A 24 -29.01 19.05 27.59
C PHE A 24 -29.11 18.27 26.29
N SER A 25 -29.16 18.98 25.16
CA SER A 25 -28.98 18.38 23.84
C SER A 25 -27.55 17.85 23.72
N ALA A 26 -27.37 16.55 23.92
CA ALA A 26 -26.10 15.89 23.68
C ALA A 26 -25.78 15.93 22.17
N LEU A 27 -24.88 16.83 21.78
CA LEU A 27 -24.31 16.87 20.44
C LEU A 27 -23.34 15.69 20.32
N CYS A 28 -23.82 14.55 19.78
CA CYS A 28 -22.96 13.43 19.44
C CYS A 28 -22.02 13.85 18.30
N LEU A 29 -20.80 14.26 18.64
CA LEU A 29 -19.70 14.32 17.69
C LEU A 29 -19.37 12.88 17.29
N ALA A 30 -19.84 12.43 16.12
CA ALA A 30 -19.38 11.18 15.54
C ALA A 30 -17.86 11.30 15.33
N ALA A 31 -17.08 10.52 16.07
CA ALA A 31 -15.66 10.38 15.79
C ALA A 31 -15.52 9.82 14.37
N PRO A 32 -14.60 10.36 13.53
CA PRO A 32 -14.35 9.78 12.22
C PRO A 32 -13.93 8.32 12.43
N ALA A 33 -14.54 7.41 11.66
CA ALA A 33 -14.05 6.04 11.60
C ALA A 33 -12.57 6.11 11.17
N SER A 34 -11.66 5.66 12.04
CA SER A 34 -10.25 5.62 11.75
C SER A 34 -10.04 4.89 10.43
N ALA A 35 -9.63 5.60 9.38
CA ALA A 35 -9.18 4.95 8.16
C ALA A 35 -8.04 4.01 8.58
N VAL A 36 -8.18 2.72 8.27
CA VAL A 36 -7.07 1.78 8.43
C VAL A 36 -5.90 2.40 7.65
N ALA A 37 -4.75 2.52 8.31
CA ALA A 37 -3.52 2.92 7.64
C ALA A 37 -2.85 1.66 7.10
N CYS A 38 -2.15 1.79 5.99
CA CYS A 38 -1.42 0.65 5.45
C CYS A 38 -0.25 0.27 6.37
N ALA A 39 0.04 -1.02 6.45
CA ALA A 39 1.05 -1.59 7.32
C ALA A 39 2.01 -2.47 6.54
N ASN A 40 3.25 -2.53 7.01
CA ASN A 40 4.29 -3.34 6.38
C ASN A 40 3.98 -4.85 6.40
N SER A 41 3.14 -5.29 7.35
CA SER A 41 2.66 -6.66 7.49
C SER A 41 1.49 -7.02 6.56
N ASP A 42 1.01 -6.08 5.74
CA ASP A 42 -0.12 -6.32 4.84
C ASP A 42 0.25 -7.24 3.66
N VAL A 43 1.54 -7.37 3.39
CA VAL A 43 2.14 -8.22 2.36
C VAL A 43 3.24 -9.09 2.98
N THR A 44 3.45 -10.28 2.43
CA THR A 44 4.54 -11.21 2.77
C THR A 44 5.29 -11.59 1.48
N PRO A 45 6.62 -11.43 1.42
CA PRO A 45 7.51 -10.90 2.45
C PRO A 45 7.11 -9.49 2.93
N ASN A 46 7.32 -9.22 4.23
CA ASN A 46 6.93 -7.94 4.81
C ASN A 46 7.53 -6.78 4.02
N ALA A 47 6.72 -5.75 3.78
CA ALA A 47 7.23 -4.55 3.15
C ALA A 47 8.26 -3.86 4.04
N LEU A 48 9.25 -3.25 3.41
CA LEU A 48 10.16 -2.33 4.06
C LEU A 48 9.47 -0.99 4.32
N VAL A 49 8.67 -0.53 3.36
CA VAL A 49 7.88 0.70 3.46
C VAL A 49 6.54 0.48 2.79
N CYS A 50 5.48 0.92 3.47
CA CYS A 50 4.15 1.04 2.89
C CYS A 50 3.74 2.51 2.78
N GLN A 51 3.09 2.86 1.66
CA GLN A 51 2.37 4.12 1.47
C GLN A 51 1.05 3.78 0.80
N GLY A 52 -0.08 4.09 1.43
CA GLY A 52 -1.29 3.50 0.89
C GLY A 52 -2.57 3.70 1.66
N PHE A 53 -3.52 2.89 1.19
CA PHE A 53 -4.94 2.99 1.42
C PHE A 53 -5.55 4.30 0.94
N TYR A 54 -5.04 4.77 -0.20
CA TYR A 54 -5.63 5.85 -0.97
C TYR A 54 -6.97 5.41 -1.55
N SER A 55 -7.96 6.29 -1.53
CA SER A 55 -9.32 5.95 -1.96
C SER A 55 -9.38 5.55 -3.44
N GLY A 56 -10.05 4.44 -3.71
CA GLY A 56 -10.32 3.94 -5.06
C GLY A 56 -9.18 3.13 -5.68
N ASN A 57 -9.44 2.70 -6.92
CA ASN A 57 -8.50 1.96 -7.74
C ASN A 57 -7.61 2.90 -8.53
N LEU A 58 -6.39 3.10 -8.05
CA LEU A 58 -5.38 3.92 -8.72
C LEU A 58 -4.54 3.10 -9.72
N LEU A 59 -4.82 1.81 -9.91
CA LEU A 59 -4.04 0.91 -10.78
C LEU A 59 -4.65 0.86 -12.18
N SER A 60 -4.66 2.01 -12.85
CA SER A 60 -5.23 2.17 -14.19
C SER A 60 -4.34 3.04 -15.10
N ASN A 61 -4.65 3.05 -16.40
CA ASN A 61 -3.97 3.89 -17.39
C ASN A 61 -4.58 5.29 -17.54
N SER A 62 -5.40 5.75 -16.58
CA SER A 62 -5.96 7.09 -16.62
C SER A 62 -4.87 8.12 -16.26
N PRO A 63 -4.87 9.33 -16.83
CA PRO A 63 -3.87 10.35 -16.50
C PRO A 63 -3.81 10.71 -15.01
N ALA A 64 -4.95 10.70 -14.33
CA ALA A 64 -5.03 10.97 -12.89
C ALA A 64 -4.39 9.84 -12.07
N ASP A 65 -4.64 8.60 -12.46
CA ASP A 65 -4.10 7.43 -11.78
C ASP A 65 -2.60 7.29 -12.02
N ILE A 66 -2.12 7.55 -13.24
CA ILE A 66 -0.68 7.56 -13.54
C ILE A 66 0.02 8.63 -12.69
N PHE A 67 -0.57 9.82 -12.57
CA PHE A 67 -0.03 10.87 -11.70
C PHE A 67 0.00 10.44 -10.22
N ALA A 68 -1.06 9.81 -9.73
CA ALA A 68 -1.11 9.30 -8.35
C ALA A 68 -0.08 8.21 -8.11
N GLN A 69 0.03 7.23 -9.02
CA GLN A 69 1.03 6.17 -8.96
C GLN A 69 2.45 6.73 -8.94
N THR A 70 2.80 7.63 -9.87
CA THR A 70 4.13 8.26 -9.89
C THR A 70 4.40 9.03 -8.60
N THR A 71 3.42 9.73 -8.05
CA THR A 71 3.57 10.49 -6.79
C THR A 71 3.81 9.56 -5.59
N HIS A 72 3.02 8.50 -5.45
CA HIS A 72 3.13 7.60 -4.31
C HIS A 72 4.37 6.71 -4.38
N LEU A 73 4.77 6.29 -5.57
CA LEU A 73 6.04 5.60 -5.80
C LEU A 73 7.24 6.50 -5.48
N ALA A 74 7.19 7.78 -5.85
CA ALA A 74 8.23 8.74 -5.48
C ALA A 74 8.32 8.90 -3.95
N GLY A 75 7.19 8.83 -3.24
CA GLY A 75 7.14 8.79 -1.77
C GLY A 75 7.81 7.56 -1.14
N LEU A 76 7.89 6.45 -1.88
CA LEU A 76 8.66 5.25 -1.52
C LEU A 76 10.14 5.31 -1.95
N GLY A 77 10.57 6.41 -2.58
CA GLY A 77 11.92 6.58 -3.12
C GLY A 77 12.11 6.02 -4.53
N PHE A 78 11.04 5.67 -5.25
CA PHE A 78 11.09 5.15 -6.62
C PHE A 78 10.52 6.14 -7.64
N ALA A 79 11.37 6.68 -8.50
CA ALA A 79 10.95 7.57 -9.58
C ALA A 79 10.47 6.78 -10.80
N TRP A 80 9.16 6.50 -10.86
CA TRP A 80 8.55 5.85 -12.02
C TRP A 80 8.22 6.85 -13.15
N ASN A 81 8.52 6.50 -14.39
CA ASN A 81 8.33 7.37 -15.56
C ASN A 81 6.90 7.46 -16.09
N GLY A 82 5.94 6.78 -15.45
CA GLY A 82 4.54 6.77 -15.87
C GLY A 82 4.23 5.90 -17.09
N ASN A 83 5.19 5.11 -17.59
CA ASN A 83 4.97 4.25 -18.75
C ASN A 83 4.19 2.99 -18.34
N TRP A 84 2.86 3.08 -18.35
CA TRP A 84 1.96 1.97 -18.04
C TRP A 84 2.18 0.74 -18.93
N ASN A 85 2.64 0.89 -20.16
CA ASN A 85 2.85 -0.26 -21.06
C ASN A 85 4.09 -1.10 -20.67
N ALA A 86 4.98 -0.56 -19.83
CA ALA A 86 6.22 -1.24 -19.42
C ALA A 86 6.13 -1.96 -18.07
N VAL A 87 4.98 -1.93 -17.39
CA VAL A 87 4.79 -2.59 -16.10
C VAL A 87 3.93 -3.84 -16.23
N GLU A 88 4.21 -4.84 -15.40
CA GLU A 88 3.39 -6.04 -15.29
C GLU A 88 2.15 -5.75 -14.45
N LYS A 89 0.97 -6.19 -14.91
CA LYS A 89 -0.29 -5.98 -14.21
C LYS A 89 -1.06 -7.28 -14.11
N ILE A 90 -1.73 -7.45 -12.98
CA ILE A 90 -2.69 -8.53 -12.76
C ILE A 90 -4.02 -7.87 -12.43
N SER A 91 -5.08 -8.29 -13.11
CA SER A 91 -6.44 -7.78 -12.91
C SER A 91 -7.39 -8.93 -12.64
N GLY A 92 -8.43 -8.69 -11.84
CA GLY A 92 -9.44 -9.70 -11.56
C GLY A 92 -8.97 -10.73 -10.53
N LEU A 93 -8.19 -10.30 -9.52
CA LEU A 93 -7.70 -11.17 -8.46
C LEU A 93 -8.81 -11.78 -7.59
N GLY A 94 -10.03 -11.20 -7.59
CA GLY A 94 -11.20 -11.80 -6.96
C GLY A 94 -11.09 -12.04 -5.45
N GLY A 95 -10.26 -11.26 -4.75
CA GLY A 95 -9.97 -11.44 -3.33
C GLY A 95 -8.80 -12.38 -3.04
N SER A 96 -8.01 -12.77 -4.04
CA SER A 96 -6.86 -13.67 -3.85
C SER A 96 -5.86 -13.14 -2.81
N HIS A 97 -5.41 -14.03 -1.93
CA HIS A 97 -4.30 -13.76 -1.03
C HIS A 97 -2.95 -14.03 -1.65
N SER A 98 -2.90 -14.85 -2.69
CA SER A 98 -1.66 -15.22 -3.37
C SER A 98 -1.64 -14.48 -4.70
N VAL A 99 -0.71 -13.56 -4.85
CA VAL A 99 -0.51 -12.81 -6.09
C VAL A 99 0.78 -13.29 -6.73
N ASP A 100 0.63 -13.97 -7.86
CA ASP A 100 1.70 -14.59 -8.62
C ASP A 100 2.04 -13.73 -9.84
N PHE A 101 3.23 -13.14 -9.83
CA PHE A 101 3.76 -12.34 -10.93
C PHE A 101 4.53 -13.24 -11.90
N ALA A 102 4.33 -13.04 -13.19
CA ALA A 102 5.10 -13.72 -14.23
C ALA A 102 6.60 -13.37 -14.18
N THR A 103 6.93 -12.17 -13.71
CA THR A 103 8.31 -11.74 -13.46
C THR A 103 8.79 -12.23 -12.11
N MET A 104 9.91 -12.96 -12.07
CA MET A 104 10.59 -13.30 -10.81
C MET A 104 11.10 -12.04 -10.10
N LEU A 105 10.70 -11.85 -8.85
CA LEU A 105 11.13 -10.73 -8.02
C LEU A 105 12.44 -11.07 -7.30
N HIS A 106 13.33 -10.08 -7.20
CA HIS A 106 14.63 -10.18 -6.56
C HIS A 106 14.94 -8.86 -5.84
N GLY A 107 15.59 -8.93 -4.68
CA GLY A 107 15.99 -7.74 -3.92
C GLY A 107 14.84 -6.73 -3.76
N ILE A 108 15.17 -5.44 -3.87
CA ILE A 108 14.17 -4.37 -3.73
C ILE A 108 13.21 -4.38 -4.91
N SER A 109 11.93 -4.58 -4.61
CA SER A 109 10.84 -4.53 -5.59
C SER A 109 9.77 -3.53 -5.18
N TYR A 110 9.16 -2.89 -6.17
CA TYR A 110 8.08 -1.93 -6.00
C TYR A 110 6.80 -2.48 -6.60
N VAL A 111 5.81 -2.70 -5.74
CA VAL A 111 4.53 -3.28 -6.11
C VAL A 111 3.39 -2.43 -5.58
N ALA A 112 2.23 -2.54 -6.20
CA ALA A 112 1.00 -1.96 -5.68
C ALA A 112 -0.16 -2.94 -5.77
N PHE A 113 -1.09 -2.80 -4.83
CA PHE A 113 -2.28 -3.61 -4.76
C PHE A 113 -3.50 -2.71 -4.56
N HIS A 114 -4.56 -3.01 -5.31
CA HIS A 114 -5.88 -2.45 -5.07
C HIS A 114 -6.75 -3.49 -4.38
N PHE A 115 -7.38 -3.06 -3.30
CA PHE A 115 -8.35 -3.82 -2.54
C PHE A 115 -9.74 -3.27 -2.86
N GLY A 116 -10.69 -4.15 -3.18
CA GLY A 116 -12.08 -3.78 -3.38
C GLY A 116 -12.87 -3.76 -2.07
N ASN A 117 -14.18 -3.47 -2.18
CA ASN A 117 -15.13 -3.51 -1.06
C ASN A 117 -15.46 -4.95 -0.56
N GLY A 118 -14.62 -5.93 -0.84
CA GLY A 118 -14.79 -7.29 -0.36
C GLY A 118 -14.63 -7.40 1.15
N THR A 119 -15.25 -8.41 1.75
CA THR A 119 -15.06 -8.74 3.17
C THR A 119 -13.61 -9.12 3.46
N GLY A 120 -13.05 -8.68 4.59
CA GLY A 120 -11.68 -9.03 4.99
C GLY A 120 -10.60 -8.21 4.29
N GLY A 121 -10.94 -6.99 3.82
CA GLY A 121 -10.02 -6.02 3.26
C GLY A 121 -10.15 -4.63 3.86
N PRO A 122 -9.23 -3.71 3.53
CA PRO A 122 -9.20 -2.33 4.02
C PRO A 122 -10.25 -1.41 3.36
N GLY A 123 -11.12 -1.94 2.49
CA GLY A 123 -12.09 -1.17 1.70
C GLY A 123 -11.61 -0.93 0.27
N ASN A 124 -12.36 -0.12 -0.50
CA ASN A 124 -12.00 0.28 -1.87
C ASN A 124 -10.81 1.24 -1.88
N VAL A 125 -9.60 0.69 -1.82
CA VAL A 125 -8.37 1.45 -1.64
C VAL A 125 -7.17 0.85 -2.35
N THR A 126 -6.19 1.70 -2.69
CA THR A 126 -4.91 1.30 -3.30
C THR A 126 -3.75 1.55 -2.33
N ALA A 127 -2.83 0.59 -2.23
CA ALA A 127 -1.59 0.71 -1.48
C ALA A 127 -0.37 0.35 -2.33
N PHE A 128 0.74 1.04 -2.03
CA PHE A 128 2.03 0.90 -2.68
C PHE A 128 3.05 0.41 -1.65
N TYR A 129 3.87 -0.54 -2.05
CA TYR A 129 4.82 -1.22 -1.18
C TYR A 129 6.21 -1.25 -1.82
N MET A 130 7.21 -0.95 -1.00
CA MET A 130 8.58 -1.33 -1.26
C MET A 130 8.88 -2.59 -0.45
N ILE A 131 9.20 -3.68 -1.12
CA ILE A 131 9.49 -4.98 -0.50
C ILE A 131 10.93 -5.40 -0.80
N ASP A 132 11.47 -6.27 0.04
CA ASP A 132 12.66 -7.05 -0.30
C ASP A 132 12.24 -8.49 -0.62
N ALA A 133 12.26 -8.84 -1.90
CA ALA A 133 11.98 -10.19 -2.40
C ALA A 133 13.11 -11.19 -2.07
N GLY A 134 14.23 -10.72 -1.49
CA GLY A 134 15.36 -11.54 -1.13
C GLY A 134 16.01 -12.19 -2.35
N ALA A 135 16.33 -13.49 -2.22
CA ALA A 135 17.04 -14.22 -3.26
C ALA A 135 16.19 -14.43 -4.53
N SER A 136 14.91 -14.80 -4.40
CA SER A 136 13.96 -14.98 -5.52
C SER A 136 12.55 -15.26 -4.95
N THR A 137 11.53 -14.58 -5.44
CA THR A 137 10.13 -15.01 -5.29
C THR A 137 9.28 -14.39 -6.41
N ASP A 138 8.28 -15.10 -6.90
CA ASP A 138 7.26 -14.64 -7.84
C ASP A 138 5.89 -14.44 -7.17
N VAL A 139 5.72 -14.99 -5.97
CA VAL A 139 4.46 -14.99 -5.23
C VAL A 139 4.53 -14.09 -4.01
N LEU A 140 3.63 -13.10 -3.96
CA LEU A 140 3.39 -12.26 -2.78
C LEU A 140 2.10 -12.67 -2.09
N THR A 141 2.15 -12.85 -0.77
CA THR A 141 0.96 -13.16 0.03
C THR A 141 0.41 -11.90 0.67
N LEU A 142 -0.89 -11.68 0.58
CA LEU A 142 -1.59 -10.53 1.17
C LEU A 142 -2.32 -10.96 2.45
N ASN A 143 -2.36 -10.08 3.45
CA ASN A 143 -3.14 -10.30 4.68
C ASN A 143 -4.64 -9.96 4.52
N TYR A 144 -5.11 -9.77 3.29
CA TYR A 144 -6.48 -9.33 2.99
C TYR A 144 -7.15 -10.18 1.91
N ASN A 145 -8.44 -10.48 2.12
CA ASN A 145 -9.32 -11.28 1.24
C ASN A 145 -10.02 -10.41 0.18
N ALA A 146 -9.41 -9.32 -0.25
CA ALA A 146 -10.10 -8.29 -1.03
C ALA A 146 -9.30 -7.74 -2.22
N SER A 147 -8.15 -8.33 -2.55
CA SER A 147 -7.34 -7.89 -3.69
C SER A 147 -8.14 -7.97 -5.01
N SER A 148 -7.88 -7.05 -5.92
CA SER A 148 -8.57 -7.01 -7.22
C SER A 148 -7.65 -6.63 -8.38
N ASN A 149 -6.65 -5.79 -8.12
CA ASN A 149 -5.59 -5.49 -9.08
C ASN A 149 -4.23 -5.49 -8.36
N ALA A 150 -3.19 -5.86 -9.10
CA ALA A 150 -1.81 -5.72 -8.67
C ALA A 150 -0.95 -5.21 -9.83
N VAL A 151 0.11 -4.47 -9.51
CA VAL A 151 1.09 -3.97 -10.47
C VAL A 151 2.49 -4.16 -9.90
N LEU A 152 3.41 -4.68 -10.72
CA LEU A 152 4.83 -4.71 -10.44
C LEU A 152 5.52 -3.66 -11.30
N TYR A 153 6.10 -2.66 -10.64
CA TYR A 153 6.74 -1.52 -11.31
C TYR A 153 8.23 -1.74 -11.58
N SER A 154 8.91 -2.41 -10.65
CA SER A 154 10.34 -2.69 -10.74
C SER A 154 10.71 -3.79 -9.75
N THR A 155 11.74 -4.54 -10.10
CA THR A 155 12.38 -5.57 -9.28
C THR A 155 13.89 -5.41 -9.42
N GLY A 156 14.65 -5.84 -8.41
CA GLY A 156 16.10 -5.78 -8.40
C GLY A 156 16.70 -6.54 -9.59
N THR A 157 17.74 -5.97 -10.17
CA THR A 157 18.51 -6.62 -11.23
C THR A 157 19.50 -7.60 -10.62
N VAL A 158 19.46 -8.86 -11.06
CA VAL A 158 20.51 -9.83 -10.73
C VAL A 158 21.84 -9.32 -11.30
N PRO A 159 22.92 -9.18 -10.50
CA PRO A 159 24.23 -8.78 -11.00
C PRO A 159 24.65 -9.70 -12.16
N GLU A 160 24.84 -9.08 -13.31
CA GLU A 160 24.59 -9.73 -14.59
C GLU A 160 25.39 -11.01 -14.89
N PRO A 161 24.86 -11.87 -15.79
CA PRO A 161 25.59 -12.87 -16.54
C PRO A 161 27.00 -12.57 -16.96
N ALA A 162 27.21 -11.34 -17.41
CA ALA A 162 28.51 -10.90 -17.84
C ALA A 162 29.55 -10.99 -16.73
N SER A 163 29.20 -10.73 -15.46
CA SER A 163 30.19 -10.75 -14.38
C SER A 163 30.74 -12.15 -14.13
N TRP A 164 29.88 -13.16 -14.07
CA TRP A 164 30.33 -14.54 -13.94
C TRP A 164 30.95 -15.09 -15.23
N ALA A 165 30.44 -14.70 -16.40
CA ALA A 165 31.06 -15.04 -17.67
C ALA A 165 32.48 -14.43 -17.82
N LEU A 166 32.70 -13.18 -17.41
CA LEU A 166 34.00 -12.52 -17.44
C LEU A 166 34.96 -13.12 -16.43
N MET A 167 34.49 -13.51 -15.24
CA MET A 167 35.29 -14.25 -14.27
C MET A 167 35.75 -15.59 -14.87
N ILE A 168 34.82 -16.37 -15.44
CA ILE A 168 35.13 -17.66 -16.07
C ILE A 168 36.06 -17.46 -17.28
N ALA A 169 35.81 -16.47 -18.12
CA ALA A 169 36.65 -16.14 -19.25
C ALA A 169 38.07 -15.75 -18.81
N GLY A 170 38.20 -14.95 -17.74
CA GLY A 170 39.47 -14.58 -17.12
C GLY A 170 40.26 -15.81 -16.68
N PHE A 171 39.64 -16.71 -15.90
CA PHE A 171 40.28 -17.96 -15.49
C PHE A 171 40.59 -18.88 -16.68
N GLY A 172 39.70 -18.93 -17.68
CA GLY A 172 39.90 -19.70 -18.91
C GLY A 172 41.12 -19.22 -19.71
N MET A 173 41.28 -17.91 -19.86
CA MET A 173 42.43 -17.29 -20.54
C MET A 173 43.74 -17.56 -19.80
N VAL A 174 43.76 -17.41 -18.48
CA VAL A 174 44.95 -17.73 -17.66
C VAL A 174 45.32 -19.21 -17.81
N GLY A 175 44.35 -20.11 -17.68
CA GLY A 175 44.57 -21.55 -17.85
C GLY A 175 45.05 -21.93 -19.26
N ALA A 176 44.51 -21.29 -20.30
CA ALA A 176 44.97 -21.48 -21.68
C ALA A 176 46.41 -20.99 -21.90
N GLY A 177 46.76 -19.84 -21.33
CA GLY A 177 48.13 -19.30 -21.36
C GLY A 177 49.14 -20.25 -20.71
N LEU A 178 48.81 -20.85 -19.57
CA LEU A 178 49.67 -21.85 -18.90
C LEU A 178 49.85 -23.12 -19.73
N ARG A 179 48.79 -23.61 -20.39
CA ARG A 179 48.88 -24.80 -21.27
C ARG A 179 49.79 -24.55 -22.47
N ARG A 180 49.64 -23.41 -23.15
CA ARG A 180 50.48 -23.04 -24.31
C ARG A 180 51.98 -23.00 -23.98
N ARG A 181 52.37 -22.68 -22.74
CA ARG A 181 53.79 -22.63 -22.33
C ARG A 181 54.43 -24.03 -22.15
N ARG A 182 53.66 -25.07 -21.83
CA ARG A 182 54.19 -26.44 -21.67
C ARG A 182 54.60 -27.04 -23.01
N ASP A 183 53.88 -26.72 -24.08
CA ASP A 183 54.20 -27.23 -25.42
C ASP A 183 55.56 -26.72 -25.92
N PHE A 184 56.02 -25.56 -25.45
CA PHE A 184 57.33 -25.00 -25.83
C PHE A 184 58.51 -25.48 -24.98
N ALA A 185 58.29 -26.19 -23.86
CA ALA A 185 59.35 -26.64 -22.95
C ALA A 185 59.82 -28.09 -23.21
N THR A 186 59.28 -28.75 -24.24
CA THR A 186 59.61 -30.15 -24.59
C THR A 186 60.43 -30.26 -25.90
N ALA A 187 61.20 -29.23 -26.24
CA ALA A 187 62.10 -29.21 -27.40
C ALA A 187 63.57 -29.15 -26.96
#